data_AF-A0A9E2V7H7-F1
#
_entry.id   AF-A0A9E2V7H7-F1
#
_cell.length_a   1.000
_cell.length_b   1.000
_cell.length_c   1.000
_cell.angle_alpha   90.00
_cell.angle_beta   90.00
_cell.angle_gamma   90.00
#
_symmetry.space_group_name_H-M   'P 1'
#
loop_
_entity.id
_entity.type
_entity.pdbx_description
1 polymer ?
#
loop_
_entity_poly.entity_id
_entity_poly.type
_entity_poly.pdbx_seq_one_letter_code
_entity_poly.pdbx_strand_id
1 'polypeptide(L)'
;MASVEDFMNNWDEFIRERIQILEASVDVAEPFDRTSPIQPSDLKDKYFERCNSDGALLINNRLPHFADLYFGILLMRLDDMIDARRQHEPDFDLNKGQIYVNYGISQLISGKTDEGIAHILYAFKEDEPYHDPTKIEKVITGNKLYEQFEQKAYRHLWIYSERYRLKLKNAADLEDASKFVQQMKMALDKIPLRNRLENRIGLLGTILDLDTNMALLKEHEDNIYTMGRVAVLLRQLCTFVESILKAKAIAGKWPSVNEKTMLRSLLENEKFVNWPVLPCYFKAGLGSAFNDIDFRDKVQQVLHLAESNKTTLIAKAATLMLLIRNYSSHNFYAGEIELVRSRFHSVPMIYFLLLYVLFEVEDTP
;
A
#
# COMPACT_ATOMS: atom_id res chain seq x y z
N MET A 1 7.16 -27.60 17.94
CA MET A 1 7.97 -26.38 17.70
C MET A 1 8.61 -26.02 19.02
N ALA A 2 9.92 -25.79 19.04
CA ALA A 2 10.59 -25.18 20.18
C ALA A 2 9.97 -23.80 20.45
N SER A 3 10.05 -23.30 21.68
CA SER A 3 9.47 -22.00 22.01
C SER A 3 10.14 -20.87 21.19
N VAL A 4 9.47 -19.73 21.03
CA VAL A 4 10.11 -18.55 20.39
C VAL A 4 11.39 -18.16 21.15
N GLU A 5 11.42 -18.38 22.46
CA GLU A 5 12.61 -18.22 23.30
C GLU A 5 13.75 -19.16 22.90
N ASP A 6 13.47 -20.45 22.70
CA ASP A 6 14.48 -21.41 22.23
C ASP A 6 14.99 -21.05 20.83
N PHE A 7 14.13 -20.53 19.97
CA PHE A 7 14.54 -20.05 18.65
C PHE A 7 15.45 -18.83 18.75
N MET A 8 15.12 -17.87 19.62
CA MET A 8 15.93 -16.67 19.85
C MET A 8 17.30 -17.02 20.45
N ASN A 9 17.34 -17.97 21.38
CA ASN A 9 18.59 -18.42 22.01
C ASN A 9 19.53 -19.12 21.03
N ASN A 10 19.01 -19.64 19.91
CA ASN A 10 19.78 -20.33 18.88
C ASN A 10 19.84 -19.56 17.54
N TRP A 11 19.45 -18.28 17.53
CA TRP A 11 19.36 -17.48 16.30
C TRP A 11 20.70 -17.38 15.55
N ASP A 12 21.79 -17.13 16.27
CA ASP A 12 23.12 -16.97 15.66
C ASP A 12 23.62 -18.28 15.03
N GLU A 13 23.36 -19.42 15.67
CA GLU A 13 23.69 -20.74 15.14
C GLU A 13 22.83 -21.05 13.91
N PHE A 14 21.52 -20.79 14.00
CA PHE A 14 20.59 -20.94 12.89
C PHE A 14 21.04 -20.16 11.65
N ILE A 15 21.37 -18.87 11.82
CA ILE A 15 21.86 -18.00 10.75
C ILE A 15 23.19 -18.51 10.19
N ARG A 16 24.15 -18.86 11.05
CA ARG A 16 25.47 -19.36 10.63
C ARG A 16 25.35 -20.61 9.75
N GLU A 17 24.52 -21.57 10.15
CA GLU A 17 24.26 -22.77 9.35
C GLU A 17 23.66 -22.42 7.97
N ARG A 18 22.78 -21.41 7.89
CA ARG A 18 22.15 -21.03 6.60
C ARG A 18 23.10 -20.27 5.70
N ILE A 19 24.00 -19.48 6.27
CA ILE A 19 25.12 -18.87 5.53
C ILE A 19 26.01 -19.98 4.94
N GLN A 20 26.38 -21.00 5.71
CA GLN A 20 27.19 -22.12 5.19
C GLN A 20 26.49 -22.89 4.07
N ILE A 21 25.18 -23.11 4.19
CA ILE A 21 24.37 -23.72 3.12
C ILE A 21 24.36 -22.84 1.87
N LEU A 22 24.22 -21.52 2.04
CA LEU A 22 24.23 -20.58 0.93
C LEU A 22 25.61 -20.55 0.24
N GLU A 23 26.70 -20.48 1.00
CA GLU A 23 28.08 -20.51 0.49
C GLU A 23 28.32 -21.76 -0.38
N ALA A 24 28.01 -22.94 0.16
CA ALA A 24 28.18 -24.20 -0.58
C ALA A 24 27.33 -24.27 -1.86
N SER A 25 26.13 -23.66 -1.85
CA SER A 25 25.26 -23.60 -3.04
C SER A 25 25.74 -22.60 -4.08
N VAL A 26 26.30 -21.45 -3.67
CA VAL A 26 26.86 -20.42 -4.56
C VAL A 26 28.12 -20.92 -5.25
N ASP A 27 28.96 -21.70 -4.56
CA ASP A 27 30.19 -22.28 -5.14
C ASP A 27 29.90 -23.12 -6.39
N VAL A 28 28.79 -23.87 -6.36
CA VAL A 28 28.39 -24.76 -7.47
C VAL A 28 27.32 -24.15 -8.38
N ALA A 29 26.91 -22.91 -8.14
CA ALA A 29 25.89 -22.25 -8.94
C ALA A 29 26.43 -21.88 -10.33
N GLU A 30 25.60 -22.08 -11.34
CA GLU A 30 25.90 -21.63 -12.70
C GLU A 30 25.69 -20.10 -12.80
N PRO A 31 26.61 -19.36 -13.45
CA PRO A 31 26.48 -17.91 -13.62
C PRO A 31 25.21 -17.53 -14.36
N PHE A 32 24.61 -16.41 -13.94
CA PHE A 32 23.43 -15.83 -14.56
C PHE A 32 23.83 -14.65 -15.46
N ASP A 33 23.43 -14.70 -16.74
CA ASP A 33 23.53 -13.58 -17.67
C ASP A 33 22.13 -13.00 -17.94
N ARG A 34 21.94 -11.73 -17.58
CA ARG A 34 20.68 -10.99 -17.81
C ARG A 34 20.40 -10.75 -19.28
N THR A 35 21.43 -10.64 -20.11
CA THR A 35 21.30 -10.29 -21.53
C THR A 35 21.02 -11.51 -22.40
N SER A 36 21.47 -12.68 -21.95
CA SER A 36 21.22 -13.96 -22.60
C SER A 36 20.96 -15.04 -21.54
N PRO A 37 19.74 -15.10 -20.97
CA PRO A 37 19.41 -16.11 -19.96
C PRO A 37 19.49 -17.52 -20.58
N ILE A 38 20.57 -18.25 -20.30
CA ILE A 38 20.80 -19.61 -20.83
C ILE A 38 20.03 -20.66 -20.02
N GLN A 39 19.85 -20.41 -18.72
CA GLN A 39 19.23 -21.36 -17.81
C GLN A 39 17.69 -21.29 -17.88
N PRO A 40 16.99 -22.43 -17.83
CA PRO A 40 15.56 -22.48 -17.53
C PRO A 40 15.19 -21.68 -16.27
N SER A 41 14.02 -21.04 -16.29
CA SER A 41 13.57 -20.15 -15.20
C SER A 41 13.49 -20.82 -13.82
N ASP A 42 13.38 -22.14 -13.75
CA ASP A 42 13.33 -22.94 -12.53
C ASP A 42 14.71 -23.27 -11.95
N LEU A 43 15.79 -23.10 -12.73
CA LEU A 43 17.15 -23.39 -12.30
C LEU A 43 17.91 -22.17 -11.78
N LYS A 44 17.54 -20.96 -12.22
CA LYS A 44 18.22 -19.70 -11.87
C LYS A 44 18.28 -19.41 -10.36
N ASP A 45 17.30 -19.89 -9.60
CA ASP A 45 17.14 -19.62 -8.17
C ASP A 45 17.50 -20.84 -7.30
N LYS A 46 17.93 -21.95 -7.91
CA LYS A 46 18.11 -23.23 -7.21
C LYS A 46 19.14 -23.15 -6.09
N TYR A 47 20.14 -22.27 -6.22
CA TYR A 47 21.14 -22.03 -5.19
C TYR A 47 20.54 -21.49 -3.88
N PHE A 48 19.37 -20.84 -3.94
CA PHE A 48 18.74 -20.19 -2.81
C PHE A 48 17.53 -20.96 -2.23
N GLU A 49 17.03 -21.99 -2.90
CA GLU A 49 15.76 -22.66 -2.59
C GLU A 49 15.65 -23.15 -1.13
N ARG A 50 16.73 -23.73 -0.60
CA ARG A 50 16.77 -24.23 0.79
C ARG A 50 16.70 -23.09 1.79
N CYS A 51 17.51 -22.04 1.58
CA CYS A 51 17.50 -20.85 2.41
C CYS A 51 16.15 -20.12 2.33
N ASN A 52 15.54 -20.08 1.14
CA ASN A 52 14.23 -19.49 0.93
C ASN A 52 13.14 -20.22 1.74
N SER A 53 13.15 -21.55 1.73
CA SER A 53 12.18 -22.37 2.46
C SER A 53 12.19 -22.07 3.96
N ASP A 54 13.37 -21.90 4.54
CA ASP A 54 13.53 -21.55 5.96
C ASP A 54 13.04 -20.13 6.27
N GLY A 55 13.33 -19.16 5.40
CA GLY A 55 12.79 -17.80 5.56
C GLY A 55 11.26 -17.74 5.43
N ALA A 56 10.69 -18.52 4.50
CA ALA A 56 9.25 -18.67 4.37
C ALA A 56 8.60 -19.29 5.62
N LEU A 57 9.29 -20.21 6.30
CA LEU A 57 8.84 -20.75 7.59
C LEU A 57 8.77 -19.66 8.66
N LEU A 58 9.74 -18.74 8.74
CA LEU A 58 9.68 -17.62 9.70
C LEU A 58 8.44 -16.75 9.49
N ILE A 59 8.14 -16.44 8.22
CA ILE A 59 6.94 -15.64 7.90
C ILE A 59 5.67 -16.42 8.23
N ASN A 60 5.58 -17.69 7.83
CA ASN A 60 4.41 -18.54 8.10
C ASN A 60 4.14 -18.72 9.61
N ASN A 61 5.18 -18.68 10.44
CA ASN A 61 5.07 -18.71 11.89
C ASN A 61 4.83 -17.33 12.52
N ARG A 62 4.48 -16.32 11.72
CA ARG A 62 4.20 -14.94 12.16
C ARG A 62 5.39 -14.27 12.86
N LEU A 63 6.60 -14.56 12.38
CA LEU A 63 7.85 -13.93 12.82
C LEU A 63 8.44 -13.04 11.70
N PRO A 64 7.69 -12.04 11.18
CA PRO A 64 8.12 -11.28 10.00
C PRO A 64 9.37 -10.44 10.26
N HIS A 65 9.59 -9.95 11.48
CA HIS A 65 10.82 -9.22 11.84
C HIS A 65 12.06 -10.11 11.78
N PHE A 66 11.93 -11.39 12.17
CA PHE A 66 13.03 -12.34 12.02
C PHE A 66 13.24 -12.69 10.55
N ALA A 67 12.17 -12.83 9.76
CA ALA A 67 12.31 -13.03 8.31
C ALA A 67 13.01 -11.85 7.62
N ASP A 68 12.71 -10.61 8.00
CA ASP A 68 13.37 -9.39 7.52
C ASP A 68 14.87 -9.41 7.87
N LEU A 69 15.23 -9.67 9.13
CA LEU A 69 16.64 -9.84 9.52
C LEU A 69 17.33 -10.99 8.77
N TYR A 70 16.66 -12.14 8.65
CA TYR A 70 17.16 -13.33 7.97
C TYR A 70 17.50 -13.05 6.51
N PHE A 71 16.53 -12.55 5.74
CA PHE A 71 16.72 -12.27 4.32
C PHE A 71 17.71 -11.11 4.10
N GLY A 72 17.72 -10.11 5.00
CA GLY A 72 18.70 -9.03 4.95
C GLY A 72 20.15 -9.53 5.13
N ILE A 73 20.37 -10.42 6.11
CA ILE A 73 21.68 -11.04 6.34
C ILE A 73 22.09 -11.89 5.13
N LEU A 74 21.20 -12.74 4.63
CA LEU A 74 21.52 -13.61 3.49
C LEU A 74 21.81 -12.82 2.22
N LEU A 75 21.09 -11.72 1.97
CA LEU A 75 21.34 -10.86 0.81
C LEU A 75 22.70 -10.17 0.90
N MET A 76 23.03 -9.61 2.06
CA MET A 76 24.35 -9.00 2.30
C MET A 76 25.47 -10.02 2.08
N ARG A 77 25.31 -11.24 2.62
CA ARG A 77 26.30 -12.31 2.45
C ARG A 77 26.39 -12.80 1.01
N LEU A 78 25.28 -12.89 0.30
CA LEU A 78 25.27 -13.24 -1.12
C LEU A 78 26.04 -12.22 -1.96
N ASP A 79 25.83 -10.93 -1.70
CA ASP A 79 26.56 -9.86 -2.39
C ASP A 79 28.08 -9.96 -2.10
N ASP A 80 28.48 -10.20 -0.84
CA ASP A 80 29.90 -10.45 -0.49
C ASP A 80 30.50 -11.63 -1.29
N MET A 81 29.76 -12.73 -1.42
CA MET A 81 30.21 -13.94 -2.13
C MET A 81 30.35 -13.70 -3.64
N ILE A 82 29.37 -13.03 -4.24
CA ILE A 82 29.41 -12.67 -5.67
C ILE A 82 30.60 -11.76 -5.94
N ASP A 83 30.82 -10.73 -5.12
CA ASP A 83 31.92 -9.79 -5.30
C ASP A 83 33.29 -10.44 -5.08
N ALA A 84 33.40 -11.38 -4.12
CA ALA A 84 34.61 -12.17 -3.94
C ALA A 84 34.91 -13.03 -5.18
N ARG A 85 33.90 -13.69 -5.74
CA ARG A 85 34.07 -14.53 -6.93
C ARG A 85 34.40 -13.71 -8.18
N ARG A 86 33.84 -12.50 -8.31
CA ARG A 86 34.17 -11.55 -9.39
C ARG A 86 35.64 -11.16 -9.45
N GLN A 87 36.40 -11.29 -8.36
CA GLN A 87 37.85 -11.05 -8.37
C GLN A 87 38.60 -12.07 -9.24
N HIS A 88 38.01 -13.25 -9.48
CA HIS A 88 38.58 -14.32 -10.28
C HIS A 88 37.76 -14.60 -11.56
N GLU A 89 36.45 -14.37 -11.52
CA GLU A 89 35.50 -14.56 -12.61
C GLU A 89 34.72 -13.25 -12.83
N PRO A 90 35.26 -12.25 -13.55
CA PRO A 90 34.69 -10.89 -13.61
C PRO A 90 33.22 -10.80 -14.06
N ASP A 91 32.79 -11.74 -14.90
CA ASP A 91 31.43 -11.81 -15.45
C ASP A 91 30.47 -12.65 -14.59
N PHE A 92 30.90 -13.14 -13.42
CA PHE A 92 30.05 -13.89 -12.51
C PHE A 92 28.94 -13.00 -11.93
N ASP A 93 27.69 -13.43 -12.06
CA ASP A 93 26.53 -12.88 -11.38
C ASP A 93 25.54 -14.01 -11.08
N LEU A 94 24.63 -13.79 -10.14
CA LEU A 94 23.53 -14.69 -9.83
C LEU A 94 22.21 -13.94 -9.90
N ASN A 95 21.14 -14.63 -10.30
CA ASN A 95 19.81 -14.03 -10.22
C ASN A 95 19.42 -13.88 -8.76
N LYS A 96 19.07 -12.65 -8.34
CA LYS A 96 18.68 -12.32 -6.96
C LYS A 96 17.17 -12.11 -6.80
N GLY A 97 16.37 -12.40 -7.82
CA GLY A 97 14.93 -12.17 -7.85
C GLY A 97 14.20 -12.79 -6.67
N GLN A 98 14.47 -14.07 -6.39
CA GLN A 98 13.80 -14.79 -5.29
C GLN A 98 14.13 -14.21 -3.91
N ILE A 99 15.39 -13.87 -3.61
CA ILE A 99 15.72 -13.29 -2.31
C ILE A 99 15.14 -11.89 -2.16
N TYR A 100 15.20 -11.06 -3.21
CA TYR A 100 14.64 -9.71 -3.19
C TYR A 100 13.13 -9.70 -2.97
N VAL A 101 12.36 -10.58 -3.63
CA VAL A 101 10.90 -10.59 -3.45
C VAL A 101 10.51 -11.03 -2.04
N ASN A 102 11.16 -12.05 -1.48
CA ASN A 102 10.84 -12.55 -0.14
C ASN A 102 11.32 -11.58 0.95
N TYR A 103 12.48 -10.96 0.75
CA TYR A 103 12.95 -9.89 1.62
C TYR A 103 11.96 -8.72 1.61
N GLY A 104 11.58 -8.25 0.42
CA GLY A 104 10.64 -7.15 0.27
C GLY A 104 9.28 -7.44 0.91
N ILE A 105 8.73 -8.65 0.72
CA ILE A 105 7.49 -9.04 1.39
C ILE A 105 7.65 -9.09 2.92
N SER A 106 8.76 -9.63 3.44
CA SER A 106 9.00 -9.66 4.88
C SER A 106 9.07 -8.24 5.50
N GLN A 107 9.65 -7.29 4.75
CA GLN A 107 9.69 -5.88 5.09
C GLN A 107 8.30 -5.23 5.08
N LEU A 108 7.50 -5.49 4.04
CA LEU A 108 6.11 -5.02 3.95
C LEU A 108 5.27 -5.50 5.16
N ILE A 109 5.38 -6.78 5.53
CA ILE A 109 4.64 -7.33 6.68
C ILE A 109 5.12 -6.69 7.99
N SER A 110 6.43 -6.43 8.09
CA SER A 110 7.09 -5.78 9.23
C SER A 110 6.85 -4.26 9.31
N GLY A 111 6.19 -3.65 8.33
CA GLY A 111 5.90 -2.21 8.30
C GLY A 111 7.00 -1.33 7.70
N LYS A 112 7.98 -1.93 7.02
CA LYS A 112 9.01 -1.24 6.21
C LYS A 112 8.52 -1.13 4.77
N THR A 113 7.49 -0.30 4.57
CA THR A 113 6.72 -0.25 3.32
C THR A 113 7.58 0.15 2.12
N ASP A 114 8.36 1.24 2.25
CA ASP A 114 9.16 1.80 1.15
C ASP A 114 10.31 0.86 0.76
N GLU A 115 11.01 0.29 1.75
CA GLU A 115 12.06 -0.71 1.53
C GLU A 115 11.50 -1.97 0.89
N GLY A 116 10.33 -2.43 1.36
CA GLY A 116 9.65 -3.59 0.82
C GLY A 116 9.27 -3.43 -0.65
N ILE A 117 8.72 -2.27 -1.01
CA ILE A 117 8.41 -1.92 -2.41
C ILE A 117 9.68 -1.91 -3.25
N ALA A 118 10.75 -1.26 -2.78
CA ALA A 118 12.00 -1.17 -3.51
C ALA A 118 12.55 -2.57 -3.83
N HIS A 119 12.61 -3.48 -2.86
CA HIS A 119 13.11 -4.84 -3.09
C HIS A 119 12.21 -5.65 -4.02
N ILE A 120 10.89 -5.53 -3.94
CA ILE A 120 9.98 -6.17 -4.89
C ILE A 120 10.23 -5.66 -6.32
N LEU A 121 10.43 -4.35 -6.49
CA LEU A 121 10.78 -3.77 -7.79
C LEU A 121 12.15 -4.24 -8.31
N TYR A 122 13.14 -4.34 -7.44
CA TYR A 122 14.44 -4.92 -7.79
C TYR A 122 14.32 -6.37 -8.23
N ALA A 123 13.49 -7.17 -7.55
CA ALA A 123 13.22 -8.55 -7.96
C ALA A 123 12.70 -8.64 -9.39
N PHE A 124 11.87 -7.69 -9.84
CA PHE A 124 11.40 -7.65 -11.23
C PHE A 124 12.49 -7.31 -12.21
N LYS A 125 13.35 -6.37 -11.85
CA LYS A 125 14.47 -5.99 -12.71
C LYS A 125 15.47 -7.14 -12.86
N GLU A 126 15.66 -7.94 -11.82
CA GLU A 126 16.45 -9.18 -11.90
C GLU A 126 15.83 -10.21 -12.86
N ASP A 127 14.50 -10.32 -12.83
CA ASP A 127 13.76 -11.36 -13.53
C ASP A 127 13.21 -10.96 -14.91
N GLU A 128 13.41 -9.71 -15.33
CA GLU A 128 13.00 -9.17 -16.63
C GLU A 128 13.31 -10.09 -17.82
N PRO A 129 14.45 -10.82 -17.87
CA PRO A 129 14.76 -11.71 -19.00
C PRO A 129 13.88 -12.97 -19.07
N TYR A 130 13.24 -13.37 -17.97
CA TYR A 130 12.50 -14.63 -17.84
C TYR A 130 10.99 -14.50 -17.88
N HIS A 131 10.48 -13.33 -17.54
CA HIS A 131 9.05 -13.14 -17.41
C HIS A 131 8.52 -12.28 -18.53
N ASP A 132 7.34 -12.65 -18.98
CA ASP A 132 6.45 -11.69 -19.60
C ASP A 132 6.09 -10.64 -18.53
N PRO A 133 6.41 -9.35 -18.72
CA PRO A 133 6.09 -8.29 -17.77
C PRO A 133 4.60 -8.28 -17.40
N THR A 134 3.73 -8.80 -18.27
CA THR A 134 2.28 -8.89 -18.06
C THR A 134 1.84 -10.01 -17.10
N LYS A 135 2.72 -10.94 -16.73
CA LYS A 135 2.40 -12.08 -15.82
C LYS A 135 2.93 -11.91 -14.40
N ILE A 136 3.90 -11.02 -14.18
CA ILE A 136 4.57 -10.79 -12.90
C ILE A 136 3.56 -10.44 -11.79
N GLU A 137 2.59 -9.60 -12.10
CA GLU A 137 1.54 -9.23 -11.14
C GLU A 137 0.83 -10.47 -10.59
N LYS A 138 0.52 -11.45 -11.44
CA LYS A 138 -0.17 -12.68 -11.03
C LYS A 138 0.71 -13.56 -10.14
N VAL A 139 2.03 -13.57 -10.39
CA VAL A 139 2.98 -14.34 -9.58
C VAL A 139 3.05 -13.79 -8.16
N ILE A 140 3.10 -12.46 -8.00
CA ILE A 140 3.13 -11.85 -6.66
C ILE A 140 1.80 -11.84 -5.97
N THR A 141 0.74 -11.45 -6.67
CA THR A 141 -0.62 -11.46 -6.06
C THR A 141 -1.07 -12.88 -5.72
N GLY A 142 -0.52 -13.90 -6.39
CA GLY A 142 -0.69 -15.32 -6.04
C GLY A 142 0.26 -15.84 -4.96
N ASN A 143 1.21 -15.05 -4.47
CA ASN A 143 2.16 -15.46 -3.43
C ASN A 143 1.50 -15.39 -2.04
N LYS A 144 1.57 -16.49 -1.27
CA LYS A 144 0.99 -16.57 0.10
C LYS A 144 1.55 -15.55 1.08
N LEU A 145 2.83 -15.16 0.92
CA LEU A 145 3.45 -14.14 1.75
C LEU A 145 2.89 -12.76 1.42
N TYR A 146 2.68 -12.47 0.14
CA TYR A 146 2.02 -11.25 -0.30
C TYR A 146 0.58 -11.20 0.20
N GLU A 147 -0.15 -12.32 0.16
CA GLU A 147 -1.50 -12.43 0.71
C GLU A 147 -1.54 -12.01 2.18
N GLN A 148 -0.52 -12.29 2.99
CA GLN A 148 -0.48 -11.85 4.39
C GLN A 148 -0.39 -10.32 4.53
N PHE A 149 0.42 -9.66 3.69
CA PHE A 149 0.48 -8.20 3.63
C PHE A 149 -0.89 -7.61 3.25
N GLU A 150 -1.52 -8.17 2.22
CA GLU A 150 -2.83 -7.70 1.78
C GLU A 150 -3.90 -7.92 2.84
N GLN A 151 -3.93 -9.11 3.45
CA GLN A 151 -4.87 -9.45 4.52
C GLN A 151 -4.71 -8.50 5.72
N LYS A 152 -3.49 -8.06 6.05
CA LYS A 152 -3.27 -7.04 7.08
C LYS A 152 -4.02 -5.76 6.70
N ALA A 153 -3.76 -5.21 5.52
CA ALA A 153 -4.41 -3.99 5.04
C ALA A 153 -5.95 -4.13 4.99
N TYR A 154 -6.45 -5.23 4.41
CA TYR A 154 -7.89 -5.51 4.34
C TYR A 154 -8.54 -5.66 5.71
N ARG A 155 -7.85 -6.26 6.68
CA ARG A 155 -8.34 -6.37 8.06
C ARG A 155 -8.48 -4.99 8.70
N HIS A 156 -7.52 -4.09 8.51
CA HIS A 156 -7.63 -2.72 9.01
C HIS A 156 -8.86 -2.03 8.41
N LEU A 157 -9.06 -2.16 7.10
CA LEU A 157 -10.20 -1.57 6.39
C LEU A 157 -11.53 -2.12 6.89
N TRP A 158 -11.61 -3.43 7.12
CA TRP A 158 -12.77 -4.06 7.73
C TRP A 158 -13.09 -3.47 9.12
N ILE A 159 -12.07 -3.30 9.98
CA ILE A 159 -12.23 -2.75 11.34
C ILE A 159 -12.78 -1.31 11.28
N TYR A 160 -12.23 -0.45 10.42
CA TYR A 160 -12.72 0.93 10.29
C TYR A 160 -14.14 0.97 9.72
N SER A 161 -14.42 0.14 8.71
CA SER A 161 -15.75 0.03 8.13
C SER A 161 -16.80 -0.40 9.14
N GLU A 162 -16.50 -1.44 9.93
CA GLU A 162 -17.42 -1.93 10.93
C GLU A 162 -17.65 -0.92 12.07
N ARG A 163 -16.58 -0.26 12.54
CA ARG A 163 -16.68 0.81 13.54
C ARG A 163 -17.57 1.95 13.06
N TYR A 164 -17.47 2.30 11.78
CA TYR A 164 -18.23 3.40 11.22
C TYR A 164 -19.69 3.02 10.97
N ARG A 165 -19.95 1.82 10.46
CA ARG A 165 -21.29 1.21 10.35
C ARG A 165 -22.02 1.24 11.70
N LEU A 166 -21.33 0.87 12.79
CA LEU A 166 -21.88 0.90 14.15
C LEU A 166 -22.17 2.30 14.68
N LYS A 167 -21.42 3.34 14.24
CA LYS A 167 -21.69 4.74 14.60
C LYS A 167 -22.92 5.27 13.89
N LEU A 168 -23.14 4.85 12.65
CA LEU A 168 -24.26 5.26 11.82
C LEU A 168 -25.51 4.42 12.04
N LYS A 169 -25.88 4.13 13.31
CA LYS A 169 -26.98 3.21 13.71
C LYS A 169 -28.33 3.39 12.99
N ASN A 170 -28.55 4.49 12.28
CA ASN A 170 -29.78 4.81 11.54
C ASN A 170 -29.65 4.69 10.00
N ALA A 171 -28.47 4.43 9.45
CA ALA A 171 -28.27 4.24 8.02
C ALA A 171 -28.45 2.75 7.67
N ALA A 172 -29.71 2.33 7.54
CA ALA A 172 -30.09 0.96 7.14
C ALA A 172 -29.50 0.51 5.79
N ASP A 173 -28.91 1.44 5.02
CA ASP A 173 -28.40 1.23 3.66
C ASP A 173 -26.86 1.08 3.58
N LEU A 174 -26.14 1.07 4.71
CA LEU A 174 -24.69 0.83 4.69
C LEU A 174 -24.40 -0.66 4.54
N GLU A 175 -23.60 -1.00 3.52
CA GLU A 175 -23.21 -2.37 3.26
C GLU A 175 -22.42 -2.99 4.42
N ASP A 176 -22.48 -4.31 4.53
CA ASP A 176 -21.63 -5.07 5.45
C ASP A 176 -20.15 -4.77 5.19
N ALA A 177 -19.37 -4.56 6.24
CA ALA A 177 -17.93 -4.30 6.14
C ALA A 177 -17.19 -5.36 5.30
N SER A 178 -17.69 -6.60 5.32
CA SER A 178 -17.18 -7.72 4.52
C SER A 178 -17.44 -7.53 3.03
N LYS A 179 -18.63 -7.02 2.66
CA LYS A 179 -18.96 -6.68 1.25
C LYS A 179 -18.10 -5.53 0.75
N PHE A 180 -17.92 -4.48 1.56
CA PHE A 180 -17.04 -3.36 1.23
C PHE A 180 -15.60 -3.84 0.94
N VAL A 181 -15.02 -4.69 1.81
CA VAL A 181 -13.68 -5.23 1.58
C VAL A 181 -13.61 -6.14 0.35
N GLN A 182 -14.69 -6.86 0.03
CA GLN A 182 -14.75 -7.69 -1.18
C GLN A 182 -14.82 -6.82 -2.45
N GLN A 183 -15.67 -5.80 -2.48
CA GLN A 183 -15.74 -4.82 -3.57
C GLN A 183 -14.39 -4.13 -3.77
N MET A 184 -13.71 -3.80 -2.67
CA MET A 184 -12.38 -3.22 -2.69
C MET A 184 -11.35 -4.12 -3.37
N LYS A 185 -11.30 -5.40 -2.99
CA LYS A 185 -10.45 -6.42 -3.64
C LYS A 185 -10.75 -6.49 -5.14
N MET A 186 -12.02 -6.64 -5.49
CA MET A 186 -12.46 -6.73 -6.88
C MET A 186 -12.13 -5.48 -7.69
N ALA A 187 -12.26 -4.29 -7.11
CA ALA A 187 -11.92 -3.04 -7.78
C ALA A 187 -10.42 -2.98 -8.05
N LEU A 188 -9.58 -3.25 -7.06
CA LEU A 188 -8.12 -3.31 -7.26
C LEU A 188 -7.71 -4.38 -8.28
N ASP A 189 -8.50 -5.44 -8.41
CA ASP A 189 -8.28 -6.48 -9.41
C ASP A 189 -8.73 -6.12 -10.84
N LYS A 190 -9.60 -5.11 -10.98
CA LYS A 190 -10.22 -4.71 -12.25
C LYS A 190 -9.68 -3.41 -12.83
N ILE A 191 -9.08 -2.53 -12.02
CA ILE A 191 -8.68 -1.21 -12.52
C ILE A 191 -7.50 -1.38 -13.51
N PRO A 192 -7.64 -0.91 -14.77
CA PRO A 192 -6.57 -0.94 -15.76
C PRO A 192 -5.56 0.18 -15.45
N LEU A 193 -4.78 0.03 -14.38
CA LEU A 193 -3.67 0.93 -14.07
C LEU A 193 -2.43 0.49 -14.84
N ARG A 194 -1.74 1.45 -15.45
CA ARG A 194 -0.31 1.30 -15.74
C ARG A 194 0.41 1.15 -14.39
N ASN A 195 1.36 0.21 -14.27
CA ASN A 195 2.04 -0.09 -13.00
C ASN A 195 1.04 -0.50 -11.90
N ARG A 196 0.15 -1.45 -12.24
CA ARG A 196 -0.97 -1.86 -11.38
C ARG A 196 -0.50 -2.42 -10.04
N LEU A 197 0.57 -3.22 -10.06
CA LEU A 197 1.13 -3.80 -8.84
C LEU A 197 1.72 -2.73 -7.92
N GLU A 198 2.50 -1.80 -8.46
CA GLU A 198 3.14 -0.71 -7.71
C GLU A 198 2.09 0.20 -7.07
N ASN A 199 1.04 0.55 -7.81
CA ASN A 199 -0.06 1.35 -7.29
C ASN A 199 -0.87 0.60 -6.22
N ARG A 200 -1.10 -0.71 -6.39
CA ARG A 200 -1.76 -1.57 -5.39
C ARG A 200 -0.95 -1.63 -4.12
N ILE A 201 0.35 -1.93 -4.22
CA ILE A 201 1.25 -1.99 -3.06
C ILE A 201 1.34 -0.63 -2.39
N GLY A 202 1.51 0.46 -3.16
CA GLY A 202 1.55 1.82 -2.63
C GLY A 202 0.28 2.22 -1.89
N LEU A 203 -0.90 1.84 -2.40
CA LEU A 203 -2.18 2.10 -1.71
C LEU A 203 -2.30 1.30 -0.41
N LEU A 204 -2.05 -0.01 -0.45
CA LEU A 204 -2.14 -0.88 0.73
C LEU A 204 -1.10 -0.49 1.78
N GLY A 205 0.10 -0.13 1.36
CA GLY A 205 1.16 0.41 2.20
C GLY A 205 0.74 1.72 2.87
N THR A 206 0.18 2.66 2.10
CA THR A 206 -0.35 3.93 2.63
C THR A 206 -1.43 3.72 3.69
N ILE A 207 -2.31 2.73 3.48
CA ILE A 207 -3.36 2.33 4.43
C ILE A 207 -2.74 1.84 5.75
N LEU A 208 -1.73 0.97 5.68
CA LEU A 208 -1.05 0.42 6.86
C LEU A 208 -0.22 1.47 7.60
N ASP A 209 0.49 2.31 6.87
CA ASP A 209 1.27 3.40 7.44
C ASP A 209 0.36 4.40 8.14
N LEU A 210 -0.80 4.71 7.54
CA LEU A 210 -1.77 5.59 8.16
C LEU A 210 -2.31 4.97 9.45
N ASP A 211 -2.69 3.69 9.46
CA ASP A 211 -3.17 3.04 10.69
C ASP A 211 -2.11 3.07 11.80
N THR A 212 -0.85 2.79 11.46
CA THR A 212 0.27 2.83 12.40
C THR A 212 0.46 4.23 12.98
N ASN A 213 0.51 5.25 12.12
CA ASN A 213 0.70 6.64 12.57
C ASN A 213 -0.52 7.17 13.33
N MET A 214 -1.73 6.72 12.99
CA MET A 214 -2.95 7.04 13.73
C MET A 214 -2.97 6.39 15.12
N ALA A 215 -2.50 5.15 15.25
CA ALA A 215 -2.34 4.50 16.54
C ALA A 215 -1.34 5.26 17.43
N LEU A 216 -0.18 5.64 16.87
CA LEU A 216 0.83 6.43 17.57
C LEU A 216 0.31 7.79 18.04
N LEU A 217 -0.46 8.50 17.22
CA LEU A 217 -1.04 9.78 17.62
C LEU A 217 -2.10 9.64 18.73
N LYS A 218 -2.80 8.51 18.81
CA LYS A 218 -3.73 8.25 19.92
C LYS A 218 -2.99 8.13 21.25
N GLU A 219 -1.77 7.60 21.23
CA GLU A 219 -0.91 7.46 22.41
C GLU A 219 -0.12 8.76 22.69
N HIS A 220 0.20 9.50 21.63
CA HIS A 220 1.05 10.70 21.67
C HIS A 220 0.39 11.85 20.89
N GLU A 221 -0.68 12.42 21.45
CA GLU A 221 -1.54 13.41 20.79
C GLU A 221 -0.84 14.72 20.41
N ASP A 222 0.35 15.00 20.92
CA ASP A 222 1.16 16.19 20.59
C ASP A 222 2.35 15.89 19.66
N ASN A 223 2.46 14.67 19.13
CA ASN A 223 3.58 14.30 18.25
C ASN A 223 3.47 14.95 16.87
N ILE A 224 4.05 16.14 16.76
CA ILE A 224 4.14 16.97 15.55
C ILE A 224 4.68 16.19 14.33
N TYR A 225 5.67 15.32 14.53
CA TYR A 225 6.23 14.51 13.44
C TYR A 225 5.18 13.52 12.89
N THR A 226 4.55 12.75 13.77
CA THR A 226 3.54 11.76 13.38
C THR A 226 2.31 12.44 12.78
N MET A 227 1.96 13.63 13.25
CA MET A 227 0.92 14.46 12.65
C MET A 227 1.25 14.83 11.20
N GLY A 228 2.46 15.33 10.96
CA GLY A 228 2.93 15.63 9.61
C GLY A 228 2.86 14.39 8.71
N ARG A 229 3.29 13.23 9.21
CA ARG A 229 3.21 11.94 8.49
C ARG A 229 1.77 11.58 8.12
N VAL A 230 0.83 11.62 9.07
CA VAL A 230 -0.59 11.33 8.81
C VAL A 230 -1.12 12.20 7.68
N ALA A 231 -0.80 13.49 7.70
CA ALA A 231 -1.35 14.38 6.70
C ALA A 231 -0.73 14.20 5.30
N VAL A 232 0.56 13.87 5.21
CA VAL A 232 1.19 13.44 3.95
C VAL A 232 0.51 12.18 3.42
N LEU A 233 0.26 11.19 4.28
CA LEU A 233 -0.42 9.94 3.92
C LEU A 233 -1.87 10.16 3.46
N LEU A 234 -2.61 11.08 4.10
CA LEU A 234 -3.96 11.46 3.65
C LEU A 234 -3.94 12.11 2.26
N ARG A 235 -2.96 12.98 1.99
CA ARG A 235 -2.77 13.56 0.65
C ARG A 235 -2.46 12.46 -0.38
N GLN A 236 -1.59 11.53 -0.04
CA GLN A 236 -1.23 10.40 -0.90
C GLN A 236 -2.46 9.52 -1.19
N LEU A 237 -3.31 9.28 -0.19
CA LEU A 237 -4.59 8.59 -0.37
C LEU A 237 -5.50 9.35 -1.34
N CYS A 238 -5.65 10.67 -1.19
CA CYS A 238 -6.41 11.50 -2.15
C CYS A 238 -5.89 11.34 -3.58
N THR A 239 -4.57 11.29 -3.78
CA THR A 239 -3.94 11.08 -5.09
C THR A 239 -4.23 9.68 -5.64
N PHE A 240 -4.17 8.64 -4.82
CA PHE A 240 -4.58 7.29 -5.24
C PHE A 240 -6.05 7.25 -5.67
N VAL A 241 -6.94 7.91 -4.91
CA VAL A 241 -8.34 8.01 -5.30
C VAL A 241 -8.44 8.67 -6.67
N GLU A 242 -7.87 9.88 -6.83
CA GLU A 242 -7.91 10.62 -8.10
C GLU A 242 -7.42 9.78 -9.29
N SER A 243 -6.32 9.05 -9.14
CA SER A 243 -5.78 8.15 -10.18
C SER A 243 -6.73 7.01 -10.54
N ILE A 244 -7.36 6.38 -9.55
CA ILE A 244 -8.33 5.31 -9.77
C ILE A 244 -9.59 5.85 -10.47
N LEU A 245 -10.07 7.01 -10.04
CA LEU A 245 -11.22 7.66 -10.64
C LEU A 245 -10.97 8.03 -12.11
N LYS A 246 -9.76 8.52 -12.43
CA LYS A 246 -9.33 8.78 -13.82
C LYS A 246 -9.30 7.51 -14.66
N ALA A 247 -8.72 6.43 -14.13
CA ALA A 247 -8.63 5.16 -14.84
C ALA A 247 -10.03 4.60 -15.19
N LYS A 248 -10.96 4.67 -14.24
CA LYS A 248 -12.38 4.32 -14.47
C LYS A 248 -13.01 5.19 -15.57
N ALA A 249 -12.81 6.50 -15.51
CA ALA A 249 -13.36 7.44 -16.50
C ALA A 249 -12.84 7.20 -17.93
N ILE A 250 -11.54 6.90 -18.05
CA ILE A 250 -10.90 6.57 -19.32
C ILE A 250 -11.46 5.25 -19.87
N ALA A 251 -11.56 4.21 -19.02
CA ALA A 251 -12.12 2.92 -19.40
C ALA A 251 -13.58 3.03 -19.84
N GLY A 252 -14.39 3.85 -19.15
CA GLY A 252 -15.77 4.15 -19.50
C GLY A 252 -15.95 5.10 -20.70
N LYS A 253 -14.87 5.53 -21.36
CA LYS A 253 -14.87 6.43 -22.52
C LYS A 253 -15.65 7.73 -22.29
N TRP A 254 -15.48 8.37 -21.13
CA TRP A 254 -16.25 9.58 -20.85
C TRP A 254 -15.75 10.80 -21.63
N PRO A 255 -16.65 11.54 -22.29
CA PRO A 255 -16.29 12.53 -23.31
C PRO A 255 -15.54 13.77 -22.79
N SER A 256 -15.40 13.96 -21.47
CA SER A 256 -14.79 15.15 -20.86
C SER A 256 -13.60 14.86 -19.94
N VAL A 257 -13.12 13.62 -19.85
CA VAL A 257 -12.03 13.25 -18.93
C VAL A 257 -10.75 12.95 -19.70
N ASN A 258 -9.72 13.76 -19.49
CA ASN A 258 -8.35 13.46 -19.89
C ASN A 258 -7.48 13.26 -18.63
N GLU A 259 -6.22 12.83 -18.79
CA GLU A 259 -5.33 12.57 -17.64
C GLU A 259 -5.12 13.79 -16.72
N LYS A 260 -5.39 15.01 -17.23
CA LYS A 260 -5.24 16.28 -16.52
C LYS A 260 -6.51 16.72 -15.77
N THR A 261 -7.60 15.97 -15.84
CA THR A 261 -8.85 16.31 -15.13
C THR A 261 -8.66 16.27 -13.61
N MET A 262 -9.06 17.33 -12.90
CA MET A 262 -8.90 17.40 -11.44
C MET A 262 -9.96 16.59 -10.69
N LEU A 263 -9.64 16.15 -9.47
CA LEU A 263 -10.55 15.43 -8.56
C LEU A 263 -11.97 16.05 -8.49
N ARG A 264 -12.06 17.38 -8.43
CA ARG A 264 -13.36 18.09 -8.43
C ARG A 264 -14.23 17.73 -9.64
N SER A 265 -13.66 17.78 -10.83
CA SER A 265 -14.38 17.53 -12.08
C SER A 265 -14.76 16.06 -12.23
N LEU A 266 -13.99 15.14 -11.65
CA LEU A 266 -14.35 13.72 -11.57
C LEU A 266 -15.57 13.54 -10.65
N LEU A 267 -15.54 14.15 -9.46
CA LEU A 267 -16.62 14.08 -8.48
C LEU A 267 -17.91 14.79 -8.93
N GLU A 268 -17.81 15.88 -9.69
CA GLU A 268 -18.96 16.63 -10.23
C GLU A 268 -19.64 15.96 -11.44
N ASN A 269 -19.01 14.95 -12.04
CA ASN A 269 -19.55 14.32 -13.23
C ASN A 269 -20.75 13.42 -12.88
N GLU A 270 -21.92 13.75 -13.41
CA GLU A 270 -23.17 13.00 -13.17
C GLU A 270 -23.09 11.52 -13.58
N LYS A 271 -22.21 11.17 -14.53
CA LYS A 271 -21.94 9.77 -14.90
C LYS A 271 -21.05 9.03 -13.91
N PHE A 272 -20.32 9.78 -13.08
CA PHE A 272 -19.45 9.23 -12.07
C PHE A 272 -20.16 9.01 -10.75
N VAL A 273 -21.00 9.98 -10.43
CA VAL A 273 -21.49 10.20 -9.09
C VAL A 273 -22.90 10.76 -9.24
N ASN A 274 -23.88 9.87 -9.25
CA ASN A 274 -25.29 10.24 -9.28
C ASN A 274 -25.74 10.72 -7.87
N TRP A 275 -24.97 11.62 -7.23
CA TRP A 275 -25.24 12.14 -5.88
C TRP A 275 -25.78 13.58 -5.96
N PRO A 276 -27.10 13.78 -5.95
CA PRO A 276 -27.73 15.09 -6.18
C PRO A 276 -27.35 16.17 -5.15
N VAL A 277 -26.76 15.78 -4.01
CA VAL A 277 -26.37 16.68 -2.92
C VAL A 277 -24.98 17.30 -3.14
N LEU A 278 -24.11 16.65 -3.93
CA LEU A 278 -22.72 17.05 -4.08
C LEU A 278 -22.55 18.41 -4.80
N PRO A 279 -23.30 18.73 -5.87
CA PRO A 279 -23.25 20.06 -6.49
C PRO A 279 -23.61 21.20 -5.54
N CYS A 280 -24.48 20.95 -4.54
CA CYS A 280 -24.85 21.95 -3.55
C CYS A 280 -23.67 22.31 -2.64
N TYR A 281 -22.90 21.32 -2.19
CA TYR A 281 -21.73 21.56 -1.34
C TYR A 281 -20.61 22.28 -2.09
N PHE A 282 -20.38 21.95 -3.37
CA PHE A 282 -19.37 22.62 -4.18
C PHE A 282 -19.76 24.06 -4.54
N LYS A 283 -21.04 24.33 -4.85
CA LYS A 283 -21.54 25.69 -5.06
C LYS A 283 -21.45 26.55 -3.79
N ALA A 284 -21.58 25.94 -2.61
CA ALA A 284 -21.37 26.61 -1.32
C ALA A 284 -19.89 26.90 -1.00
N GLY A 285 -18.94 26.57 -1.90
CA GLY A 285 -17.51 26.81 -1.68
C GLY A 285 -16.87 25.86 -0.68
N LEU A 286 -17.56 24.80 -0.25
CA LEU A 286 -17.06 23.80 0.70
C LEU A 286 -16.00 22.87 0.09
N GLY A 287 -15.61 23.06 -1.17
CA GLY A 287 -14.59 22.26 -1.84
C GLY A 287 -13.20 22.92 -1.93
N SER A 288 -13.03 24.13 -1.43
CA SER A 288 -11.78 24.89 -1.58
C SER A 288 -11.49 25.68 -0.33
N ALA A 289 -10.23 25.69 0.13
CA ALA A 289 -9.79 26.54 1.22
C ALA A 289 -8.46 27.21 0.90
N PHE A 290 -8.32 28.48 1.26
CA PHE A 290 -7.16 29.31 0.88
C PHE A 290 -6.18 29.57 2.03
N ASN A 291 -6.57 29.26 3.26
CA ASN A 291 -5.73 29.35 4.46
C ASN A 291 -6.26 28.40 5.54
N ASP A 292 -5.51 28.28 6.64
CA ASP A 292 -5.78 27.36 7.74
C ASP A 292 -7.13 27.59 8.44
N ILE A 293 -7.51 28.86 8.62
CA ILE A 293 -8.77 29.20 9.29
C ILE A 293 -9.94 28.77 8.41
N ASP A 294 -9.91 29.18 7.14
CA ASP A 294 -10.93 28.84 6.15
C ASP A 294 -11.06 27.33 5.95
N PHE A 295 -9.94 26.60 5.91
CA PHE A 295 -9.94 25.15 5.82
C PHE A 295 -10.57 24.51 7.07
N ARG A 296 -10.17 24.96 8.27
CA ARG A 296 -10.71 24.46 9.54
C ARG A 296 -12.21 24.68 9.64
N ASP A 297 -12.69 25.83 9.23
CA ASP A 297 -14.12 26.16 9.28
C ASP A 297 -14.91 25.30 8.28
N LYS A 298 -14.39 25.13 7.06
CA LYS A 298 -15.04 24.29 6.04
C LYS A 298 -15.04 22.81 6.41
N VAL A 299 -13.95 22.28 6.95
CA VAL A 299 -13.94 20.90 7.48
C VAL A 299 -15.01 20.76 8.55
N GLN A 300 -15.08 21.67 9.53
CA GLN A 300 -16.12 21.61 10.55
C GLN A 300 -17.53 21.67 9.97
N GLN A 301 -17.79 22.60 9.05
CA GLN A 301 -19.08 22.71 8.38
C GLN A 301 -19.46 21.39 7.70
N VAL A 302 -18.53 20.78 6.97
CA VAL A 302 -18.73 19.48 6.31
C VAL A 302 -18.95 18.37 7.34
N LEU A 303 -18.22 18.36 8.45
CA LEU A 303 -18.39 17.38 9.53
C LEU A 303 -19.74 17.49 10.25
N HIS A 304 -20.36 18.67 10.28
CA HIS A 304 -21.68 18.90 10.86
C HIS A 304 -22.82 18.59 9.89
N LEU A 305 -22.53 18.30 8.60
CA LEU A 305 -23.55 17.84 7.67
C LEU A 305 -24.16 16.52 8.16
N ALA A 306 -25.49 16.44 8.10
CA ALA A 306 -26.25 15.27 8.50
C ALA A 306 -25.91 14.07 7.60
N GLU A 307 -25.69 12.93 8.23
CA GLU A 307 -25.43 11.63 7.58
C GLU A 307 -26.72 10.81 7.60
N SER A 308 -27.77 11.31 6.96
CA SER A 308 -29.11 10.71 7.02
C SER A 308 -29.25 9.46 6.15
N ASN A 309 -28.38 9.27 5.16
CA ASN A 309 -28.33 8.11 4.27
C ASN A 309 -26.96 7.96 3.58
N LYS A 310 -26.79 6.84 2.85
CA LYS A 310 -25.58 6.52 2.07
C LYS A 310 -25.16 7.67 1.14
N THR A 311 -26.09 8.30 0.41
CA THR A 311 -25.79 9.40 -0.51
C THR A 311 -25.20 10.63 0.19
N THR A 312 -25.80 11.05 1.31
CA THR A 312 -25.29 12.20 2.09
C THR A 312 -23.92 11.91 2.70
N LEU A 313 -23.69 10.66 3.10
CA LEU A 313 -22.41 10.20 3.61
C LEU A 313 -21.30 10.30 2.55
N ILE A 314 -21.57 9.78 1.35
CA ILE A 314 -20.57 9.83 0.28
C ILE A 314 -20.34 11.28 -0.19
N ALA A 315 -21.39 12.10 -0.22
CA ALA A 315 -21.24 13.52 -0.56
C ALA A 315 -20.36 14.27 0.46
N LYS A 316 -20.56 14.00 1.76
CA LYS A 316 -19.72 14.52 2.85
C LYS A 316 -18.27 14.06 2.68
N ALA A 317 -18.07 12.77 2.42
CA ALA A 317 -16.77 12.18 2.18
C ALA A 317 -16.03 12.84 1.02
N ALA A 318 -16.65 12.87 -0.17
CA ALA A 318 -16.11 13.48 -1.38
C ALA A 318 -15.74 14.95 -1.19
N THR A 319 -16.56 15.70 -0.43
CA THR A 319 -16.29 17.10 -0.09
C THR A 319 -15.06 17.23 0.81
N LEU A 320 -14.92 16.38 1.84
CA LEU A 320 -13.72 16.34 2.68
C LEU A 320 -12.48 15.99 1.86
N MET A 321 -12.56 15.02 0.94
CA MET A 321 -11.42 14.68 0.10
C MET A 321 -10.97 15.86 -0.73
N LEU A 322 -11.92 16.56 -1.35
CA LEU A 322 -11.62 17.69 -2.22
C LEU A 322 -11.00 18.85 -1.42
N LEU A 323 -11.52 19.12 -0.22
CA LEU A 323 -10.93 20.08 0.71
C LEU A 323 -9.49 19.70 1.05
N ILE A 324 -9.25 18.47 1.50
CA ILE A 324 -7.93 17.99 1.91
C ILE A 324 -6.95 18.05 0.74
N ARG A 325 -7.38 17.57 -0.44
CA ARG A 325 -6.57 17.63 -1.66
C ARG A 325 -6.20 19.06 -2.01
N ASN A 326 -7.18 19.97 -2.07
CA ASN A 326 -6.93 21.35 -2.50
C ASN A 326 -6.11 22.13 -1.47
N TYR A 327 -6.41 21.98 -0.19
CA TYR A 327 -5.60 22.62 0.85
C TYR A 327 -4.19 22.05 0.85
N SER A 328 -4.02 20.73 0.72
CA SER A 328 -2.70 20.10 0.72
C SER A 328 -1.87 20.33 -0.53
N SER A 329 -2.48 20.65 -1.67
CA SER A 329 -1.72 21.08 -2.85
C SER A 329 -1.14 22.49 -2.74
N HIS A 330 -1.67 23.33 -1.83
CA HIS A 330 -1.29 24.74 -1.73
C HIS A 330 -0.59 25.12 -0.43
N ASN A 331 -0.85 24.40 0.67
CA ASN A 331 -0.42 24.81 2.02
C ASN A 331 0.44 23.76 2.75
N PHE A 332 0.62 22.54 2.19
CA PHE A 332 1.56 21.58 2.78
C PHE A 332 3.01 21.92 2.43
N TYR A 333 3.51 23.00 3.04
CA TYR A 333 4.92 23.18 3.34
C TYR A 333 5.19 22.52 4.70
N ALA A 334 6.44 22.12 4.96
CA ALA A 334 6.85 21.36 6.16
C ALA A 334 6.62 22.08 7.52
N GLY A 335 5.88 23.21 7.58
CA GLY A 335 5.74 24.07 8.75
C GLY A 335 4.35 24.18 9.39
N GLU A 336 3.26 23.73 8.75
CA GLU A 336 1.88 24.01 9.23
C GLU A 336 1.20 22.77 9.84
N ILE A 337 1.76 22.26 10.93
CA ILE A 337 1.35 21.01 11.60
C ILE A 337 0.13 21.19 12.55
N GLU A 338 -0.26 22.43 12.86
CA GLU A 338 -1.37 22.75 13.77
C GLU A 338 -2.73 22.21 13.31
N LEU A 339 -2.88 21.91 12.03
CA LEU A 339 -4.11 21.38 11.45
C LEU A 339 -4.48 20.00 12.01
N VAL A 340 -3.52 19.07 12.02
CA VAL A 340 -3.75 17.71 12.55
C VAL A 340 -3.94 17.76 14.06
N ARG A 341 -3.19 18.64 14.72
CA ARG A 341 -3.25 18.85 16.18
C ARG A 341 -4.65 19.23 16.64
N SER A 342 -5.30 20.19 15.97
CA SER A 342 -6.62 20.68 16.41
C SER A 342 -7.78 19.73 16.10
N ARG A 343 -7.60 18.70 15.26
CA ARG A 343 -8.70 17.87 14.72
C ARG A 343 -8.39 16.38 14.56
N PHE A 344 -7.42 15.85 15.32
CA PHE A 344 -7.06 14.44 15.32
C PHE A 344 -8.27 13.50 15.46
N HIS A 345 -9.27 13.86 16.28
CA HIS A 345 -10.49 13.07 16.46
C HIS A 345 -11.31 12.83 15.19
N SER A 346 -11.17 13.70 14.18
CA SER A 346 -11.90 13.61 12.91
C SER A 346 -11.12 12.87 11.82
N VAL A 347 -9.80 12.68 11.99
CA VAL A 347 -8.95 12.01 10.99
C VAL A 347 -9.37 10.55 10.72
N PRO A 348 -9.72 9.72 11.71
CA PRO A 348 -10.21 8.37 11.45
C PRO A 348 -11.47 8.34 10.56
N MET A 349 -12.35 9.33 10.75
CA MET A 349 -13.56 9.47 9.94
C MET A 349 -13.23 9.96 8.54
N ILE A 350 -12.40 10.99 8.40
CA ILE A 350 -11.89 11.48 7.11
C ILE A 350 -11.26 10.33 6.31
N TYR A 351 -10.41 9.54 6.95
CA TYR A 351 -9.76 8.37 6.35
C TYR A 351 -10.77 7.32 5.88
N PHE A 352 -11.70 6.93 6.75
CA PHE A 352 -12.75 5.98 6.39
C PHE A 352 -13.58 6.50 5.20
N LEU A 353 -13.93 7.78 5.21
CA LEU A 353 -14.71 8.43 4.18
C LEU A 353 -13.97 8.50 2.83
N LEU A 354 -12.67 8.81 2.84
CA LEU A 354 -11.80 8.78 1.68
C LEU A 354 -11.79 7.40 1.01
N LEU A 355 -11.69 6.35 1.82
CA LEU A 355 -11.71 4.97 1.34
C LEU A 355 -13.10 4.59 0.80
N TYR A 356 -14.17 5.02 1.48
CA TYR A 356 -15.54 4.73 1.07
C TYR A 356 -15.85 5.31 -0.32
N VAL A 357 -15.44 6.56 -0.59
CA VAL A 357 -15.61 7.20 -1.91
C VAL A 357 -14.86 6.44 -3.02
N LEU A 358 -13.70 5.85 -2.71
CA LEU A 358 -12.88 5.17 -3.71
C LEU A 358 -13.56 3.94 -4.32
N PHE A 359 -14.43 3.27 -3.55
CA PHE A 359 -14.98 1.96 -3.90
C PHE A 359 -16.50 1.96 -4.12
N GLU A 360 -17.23 2.96 -3.60
CA GLU A 360 -18.68 3.15 -3.85
C GLU A 360 -18.99 3.82 -5.19
N VAL A 361 -17.97 4.31 -5.89
CA VAL A 361 -18.11 4.62 -7.32
C VAL A 361 -18.13 3.29 -8.08
N GLU A 362 -19.26 2.60 -8.03
CA GLU A 362 -19.46 1.30 -8.67
C GLU A 362 -19.45 1.38 -10.20
N ASP A 363 -19.21 0.21 -10.80
CA ASP A 363 -19.26 -0.10 -12.23
C ASP A 363 -20.66 0.21 -12.80
N THR A 364 -20.99 1.47 -13.07
CA THR A 364 -22.05 1.74 -14.05
C THR A 364 -21.49 1.35 -15.42
N PRO A 365 -22.08 0.37 -16.12
CA PRO A 365 -21.60 -0.08 -17.44
C PRO A 365 -21.52 1.04 -18.47
#